data_AF-A0A6J5F9J0-F1
#
_entry.id   AF-A0A6J5F9J0-F1
#
_cell.length_a   1.000
_cell.length_b   1.000
_cell.length_c   1.000
_cell.angle_alpha   90.00
_cell.angle_beta   90.00
_cell.angle_gamma   90.00
#
_symmetry.space_group_name_H-M   'P 1'
#
loop_
_entity.id
_entity.type
_entity.pdbx_description
1 polymer ?
#
loop_
_entity_poly.entity_id
_entity_poly.type
_entity_poly.pdbx_seq_one_letter_code
_entity_poly.pdbx_strand_id
1 'polypeptide(L)'
;MPSINLGEIGAAQNINLITCGGQASLPLVHALKNTTRQIDYIEVVSTIAAASAGLATRENINQYLLTTEHALSRFSGAKDVKAILNINPAEPGVSMQTTIYAYASFDDFDAIEHAIEEAAESVRQYVPGFDIVLSPVLDAGRITVSVTVRGSGHYLPQYAGNLDIINCAAIAVAKSRHETFASQ
;
A
#
# COMPACT_ATOMS: atom_id res chain seq x y z
N MET A 1 2.32 -7.40 6.12
CA MET A 1 2.02 -7.11 4.70
C MET A 1 2.22 -8.40 3.92
N PRO A 2 1.21 -8.92 3.19
CA PRO A 2 1.32 -10.20 2.50
C PRO A 2 2.53 -10.30 1.56
N SER A 3 2.80 -9.26 0.77
CA SER A 3 3.90 -9.24 -0.21
C SER A 3 5.29 -8.94 0.37
N ILE A 4 5.43 -8.69 1.67
CA ILE A 4 6.73 -8.32 2.27
C ILE A 4 7.16 -9.33 3.33
N ASN A 5 6.33 -9.57 4.34
CA ASN A 5 6.75 -10.27 5.55
C ASN A 5 5.75 -11.34 6.02
N LEU A 6 5.00 -11.91 5.07
CA LEU A 6 4.01 -12.93 5.41
C LEU A 6 4.63 -14.18 6.04
N GLY A 7 5.81 -14.59 5.59
CA GLY A 7 6.56 -15.72 6.19
C GLY A 7 7.06 -15.46 7.61
N GLU A 8 7.07 -14.21 8.08
CA GLU A 8 7.59 -13.84 9.40
C GLU A 8 6.51 -13.83 10.49
N ILE A 9 5.23 -14.00 10.15
CA ILE A 9 4.13 -13.88 11.12
C ILE A 9 4.14 -15.02 12.16
N GLY A 10 4.75 -16.16 11.83
CA GLY A 10 4.90 -17.32 12.72
C GLY A 10 3.62 -17.70 13.46
N ALA A 11 3.74 -17.88 14.79
CA ALA A 11 2.61 -18.22 15.67
C ALA A 11 1.87 -16.99 16.26
N ALA A 12 2.12 -15.77 15.76
CA ALA A 12 1.54 -14.55 16.31
C ALA A 12 0.01 -14.67 16.43
N GLN A 13 -0.57 -14.36 17.58
CA GLN A 13 -2.02 -14.51 17.79
C GLN A 13 -2.82 -13.27 17.34
N ASN A 14 -2.14 -12.13 17.18
CA ASN A 14 -2.74 -10.88 16.74
C ASN A 14 -1.89 -10.31 15.60
N ILE A 15 -2.53 -10.07 14.45
CA ILE A 15 -1.88 -9.54 13.25
C ILE A 15 -2.61 -8.25 12.87
N ASN A 16 -1.85 -7.16 12.81
CA ASN A 16 -2.33 -5.87 12.34
C ASN A 16 -2.10 -5.76 10.82
N LEU A 17 -3.15 -5.37 10.09
CA LEU A 17 -3.11 -5.18 8.63
C LEU A 17 -2.83 -3.72 8.22
N ILE A 18 -2.38 -2.89 9.16
CA ILE A 18 -2.01 -1.50 8.94
C ILE A 18 -3.24 -0.71 8.51
N THR A 19 -3.27 -0.23 7.27
CA THR A 19 -4.32 0.60 6.69
C THR A 19 -4.44 0.28 5.19
N CYS A 20 -5.53 0.66 4.54
CA CYS A 20 -5.66 0.49 3.10
C CYS A 20 -4.58 1.26 2.32
N GLY A 21 -4.21 2.47 2.75
CA GLY A 21 -3.12 3.24 2.15
C GLY A 21 -1.78 2.56 2.33
N GLY A 22 -1.52 1.98 3.50
CA GLY A 22 -0.35 1.13 3.75
C GLY A 22 -0.34 -0.12 2.85
N GLN A 23 -1.46 -0.84 2.75
CA GLN A 23 -1.60 -1.99 1.85
C GLN A 23 -1.31 -1.65 0.39
N ALA A 24 -1.71 -0.45 -0.05
CA ALA A 24 -1.50 0.00 -1.43
C ALA A 24 -0.08 0.52 -1.71
N SER A 25 0.63 1.04 -0.70
CA SER A 25 1.91 1.75 -0.90
C SER A 25 3.13 0.97 -0.42
N LEU A 26 3.05 0.27 0.71
CA LEU A 26 4.22 -0.35 1.34
C LEU A 26 4.95 -1.38 0.47
N PRO A 27 4.31 -2.17 -0.41
CA PRO A 27 5.03 -3.08 -1.30
C PRO A 27 6.00 -2.33 -2.21
N LEU A 28 5.56 -1.18 -2.74
CA LEU A 28 6.34 -0.31 -3.62
C LEU A 28 7.42 0.44 -2.82
N VAL A 29 7.09 0.89 -1.61
CA VAL A 29 8.07 1.50 -0.70
C VAL A 29 9.16 0.50 -0.31
N HIS A 30 8.82 -0.77 -0.13
CA HIS A 30 9.78 -1.82 0.16
C HIS A 30 10.67 -2.14 -1.05
N ALA A 31 10.10 -2.14 -2.27
CA ALA A 31 10.88 -2.23 -3.50
C ALA A 31 11.88 -1.08 -3.64
N LEU A 32 11.47 0.16 -3.33
CA LEU A 32 12.38 1.31 -3.26
C LEU A 32 13.49 1.09 -2.24
N LYS A 33 13.16 0.57 -1.04
CA LYS A 33 14.18 0.29 -0.02
C LYS A 33 15.23 -0.71 -0.52
N ASN A 34 14.83 -1.72 -1.26
CA ASN A 34 15.75 -2.76 -1.73
C ASN A 34 16.60 -2.34 -2.94
N THR A 35 16.22 -1.27 -3.63
CA THR A 35 16.89 -0.78 -4.85
C THR A 35 17.61 0.56 -4.66
N THR A 36 17.41 1.24 -3.53
CA THR A 36 18.05 2.50 -3.18
C THR A 36 19.06 2.29 -2.05
N ARG A 37 20.10 3.13 -1.99
CA ARG A 37 21.09 3.11 -0.90
C ARG A 37 20.48 3.66 0.39
N GLN A 38 19.77 4.78 0.26
CA GLN A 38 19.13 5.47 1.36
C GLN A 38 17.91 6.22 0.84
N ILE A 39 16.83 6.17 1.61
CA ILE A 39 15.63 6.97 1.40
C ILE A 39 15.60 8.04 2.50
N ASP A 40 15.67 9.29 2.10
CA ASP A 40 15.69 10.44 3.01
C ASP A 40 14.28 10.83 3.46
N TYR A 41 13.32 10.70 2.54
CA TYR A 41 11.92 11.09 2.76
C TYR A 41 10.97 10.20 1.97
N ILE A 42 9.83 9.85 2.58
CA ILE A 42 8.70 9.16 1.94
C ILE A 42 7.40 9.89 2.26
N GLU A 43 6.62 10.22 1.24
CA GLU A 43 5.24 10.66 1.40
C GLU A 43 4.29 9.75 0.63
N VAL A 44 3.17 9.42 1.26
CA VAL A 44 2.08 8.66 0.64
C VAL A 44 0.79 9.47 0.73
N VAL A 45 0.21 9.75 -0.43
CA VAL A 45 -1.08 10.43 -0.55
C VAL A 45 -2.11 9.46 -1.10
N SER A 46 -3.03 9.03 -0.24
CA SER A 46 -4.16 8.17 -0.62
C SER A 46 -5.41 9.02 -0.83
N THR A 47 -6.10 8.82 -1.95
CA THR A 47 -7.40 9.43 -2.25
C THR A 47 -8.45 8.34 -2.37
N ILE A 48 -9.58 8.51 -1.67
CA ILE A 48 -10.70 7.56 -1.67
C ILE A 48 -12.03 8.29 -1.89
N ALA A 49 -13.04 7.58 -2.40
CA ALA A 49 -14.40 8.09 -2.46
C ALA A 49 -14.98 8.31 -1.05
N ALA A 50 -15.69 9.41 -0.83
CA ALA A 50 -16.35 9.70 0.44
C ALA A 50 -17.35 8.60 0.86
N ALA A 51 -18.00 7.98 -0.12
CA ALA A 51 -18.95 6.88 0.07
C ALA A 51 -18.27 5.58 0.54
N SER A 52 -16.97 5.38 0.31
CA SER A 52 -16.23 4.21 0.81
C SER A 52 -15.54 4.44 2.15
N ALA A 53 -15.67 5.64 2.73
CA ALA A 53 -15.18 6.00 4.05
C ALA A 53 -16.32 6.00 5.07
N GLY A 54 -16.52 4.86 5.73
CA GLY A 54 -17.53 4.70 6.79
C GLY A 54 -17.21 5.49 8.06
N LEU A 55 -18.16 5.50 9.01
CA LEU A 55 -18.04 6.24 10.28
C LEU A 55 -16.75 5.90 11.05
N ALA A 56 -16.43 4.61 11.17
CA ALA A 56 -15.24 4.15 11.86
C ALA A 56 -13.94 4.72 11.25
N THR A 57 -13.86 4.81 9.91
CA THR A 57 -12.69 5.42 9.25
C THR A 57 -12.58 6.90 9.60
N ARG A 58 -13.70 7.62 9.62
CA ARG A 58 -13.76 9.06 9.90
C ARG A 58 -13.39 9.39 11.35
N GLU A 59 -13.85 8.59 12.29
CA GLU A 59 -13.52 8.74 13.72
C GLU A 59 -12.07 8.38 14.04
N ASN A 60 -11.42 7.56 13.21
CA ASN A 60 -10.05 7.05 13.43
C ASN A 60 -9.03 7.59 12.40
N ILE A 61 -9.26 8.77 11.81
CA ILE A 61 -8.34 9.35 10.81
C ILE A 61 -6.93 9.52 11.38
N ASN A 62 -6.79 10.00 12.62
CA ASN A 62 -5.47 10.19 13.22
C ASN A 62 -4.71 8.85 13.33
N GLN A 63 -5.40 7.79 13.75
CA GLN A 63 -4.85 6.44 13.86
C GLN A 63 -4.48 5.88 12.49
N TYR A 64 -5.29 6.15 11.45
CA TYR A 64 -4.93 5.82 10.08
C TYR A 64 -3.59 6.47 9.67
N LEU A 65 -3.45 7.78 9.89
CA LEU A 65 -2.25 8.52 9.51
C LEU A 65 -1.02 8.00 10.26
N LEU A 66 -1.10 7.95 11.61
CA LEU A 66 0.01 7.53 12.46
C LEU A 66 0.43 6.08 12.22
N THR A 67 -0.53 5.18 12.01
CA THR A 67 -0.24 3.76 11.72
C THR A 67 0.42 3.60 10.35
N THR A 68 -0.03 4.38 9.36
CA THR A 68 0.57 4.36 8.01
C THR A 68 1.98 4.94 8.06
N GLU A 69 2.19 6.09 8.70
CA GLU A 69 3.50 6.72 8.89
C GLU A 69 4.47 5.79 9.63
N HIS A 70 4.02 5.14 10.72
CA HIS A 70 4.84 4.16 11.45
C HIS A 70 5.27 3.00 10.54
N ALA A 71 4.35 2.45 9.76
CA ALA A 71 4.68 1.38 8.82
C ALA A 71 5.62 1.85 7.70
N LEU A 72 5.40 3.06 7.15
CA LEU A 72 6.28 3.64 6.13
C LEU A 72 7.70 3.77 6.67
N SER A 73 7.89 4.33 7.87
CA SER A 73 9.23 4.43 8.46
C SER A 73 9.88 3.06 8.65
N ARG A 74 9.12 2.07 9.13
CA ARG A 74 9.62 0.71 9.34
C ARG A 74 10.04 0.02 8.04
N PHE A 75 9.20 0.05 7.00
CA PHE A 75 9.43 -0.71 5.76
C PHE A 75 10.33 0.02 4.74
N SER A 76 10.45 1.35 4.84
CA SER A 76 11.41 2.14 4.05
C SER A 76 12.76 2.34 4.74
N GLY A 77 12.80 2.30 6.08
CA GLY A 77 13.94 2.78 6.86
C GLY A 77 14.15 4.30 6.82
N ALA A 78 13.26 5.07 6.19
CA ALA A 78 13.29 6.52 6.21
C ALA A 78 12.88 7.04 7.60
N LYS A 79 13.57 8.11 8.03
CA LYS A 79 13.25 8.78 9.30
C LYS A 79 12.14 9.81 9.16
N ASP A 80 12.08 10.45 7.99
CA ASP A 80 11.06 11.44 7.67
C ASP A 80 10.01 10.83 6.75
N VAL A 81 8.79 10.75 7.23
CA VAL A 81 7.68 10.09 6.55
C VAL A 81 6.38 10.86 6.74
N LYS A 82 5.53 10.84 5.71
CA LYS A 82 4.22 11.47 5.73
C LYS A 82 3.17 10.57 5.12
N ALA A 83 2.01 10.46 5.77
CA ALA A 83 0.80 9.93 5.15
C ALA A 83 -0.27 11.02 5.04
N ILE A 84 -1.00 11.04 3.94
CA ILE A 84 -2.12 11.95 3.69
C ILE A 84 -3.30 11.11 3.19
N LEU A 85 -4.50 11.39 3.71
CA LEU A 85 -5.75 10.79 3.27
C LEU A 85 -6.70 11.88 2.76
N ASN A 86 -6.98 11.87 1.46
CA ASN A 86 -7.97 12.72 0.82
C ASN A 86 -9.28 11.94 0.67
N ILE A 87 -10.38 12.56 1.12
CA ILE A 87 -11.73 12.00 0.99
C ILE A 87 -12.50 12.85 -0.02
N ASN A 88 -12.79 12.29 -1.19
CA ASN A 88 -13.37 13.00 -2.32
C ASN A 88 -14.87 12.67 -2.47
N PRO A 89 -15.79 13.66 -2.41
CA PRO A 89 -17.24 13.45 -2.48
C PRO A 89 -17.80 13.41 -3.91
N ALA A 90 -16.98 13.34 -4.95
CA ALA A 90 -17.43 13.29 -6.34
C ALA A 90 -18.37 12.11 -6.64
N GLU A 91 -19.30 12.33 -7.58
CA GLU A 91 -20.21 11.33 -8.12
C GLU A 91 -20.08 11.28 -9.66
N PRO A 92 -19.80 10.10 -10.26
CA PRO A 92 -19.56 8.80 -9.63
C PRO A 92 -18.29 8.79 -8.77
N GLY A 93 -18.26 7.92 -7.75
CA GLY A 93 -17.17 7.84 -6.78
C GLY A 93 -15.82 7.58 -7.44
N VAL A 94 -14.79 8.32 -7.00
CA VAL A 94 -13.42 8.14 -7.50
C VAL A 94 -12.87 6.78 -7.06
N SER A 95 -12.18 6.08 -7.97
CA SER A 95 -11.41 4.90 -7.60
C SER A 95 -10.33 5.27 -6.58
N MET A 96 -10.02 4.35 -5.67
CA MET A 96 -8.90 4.53 -4.76
C MET A 96 -7.62 4.73 -5.58
N GLN A 97 -6.92 5.84 -5.35
CA GLN A 97 -5.60 6.09 -5.90
C GLN A 97 -4.64 6.39 -4.76
N THR A 98 -3.41 5.88 -4.83
CA THR A 98 -2.35 6.18 -3.87
C THR A 98 -1.10 6.57 -4.63
N THR A 99 -0.57 7.75 -4.34
CA THR A 99 0.67 8.27 -4.92
C THR A 99 1.76 8.28 -3.87
N ILE A 100 2.95 7.81 -4.25
CA ILE A 100 4.13 7.70 -3.42
C ILE A 100 5.15 8.70 -3.96
N TYR A 101 5.69 9.52 -3.08
CA TYR A 101 6.81 10.40 -3.35
C TYR A 101 8.00 9.95 -2.49
N ALA A 102 9.17 9.83 -3.10
CA ALA A 102 10.39 9.49 -2.39
C ALA A 102 11.55 10.38 -2.82
N TYR A 103 12.33 10.85 -1.86
CA TYR A 103 13.68 11.37 -2.10
C TYR A 103 14.67 10.31 -1.63
N ALA A 104 15.50 9.81 -2.55
CA ALA A 104 16.40 8.71 -2.29
C ALA A 104 17.69 8.82 -3.11
N SER A 105 18.75 8.23 -2.60
CA SER A 105 20.00 8.01 -3.33
C SER A 105 20.01 6.62 -3.95
N PHE A 106 20.30 6.54 -5.24
CA PHE A 106 20.30 5.31 -6.01
C PHE A 106 21.36 5.38 -7.12
N ASP A 107 21.67 4.21 -7.68
CA ASP A 107 22.64 4.07 -8.79
C ASP A 107 21.96 3.84 -10.13
N ASP A 108 20.85 3.12 -10.11
CA ASP A 108 20.16 2.66 -11.30
C ASP A 108 18.66 2.89 -11.14
N PHE A 109 18.10 3.75 -11.99
CA PHE A 109 16.68 4.04 -11.99
C PHE A 109 15.87 2.92 -12.67
N ASP A 110 16.44 2.24 -13.66
CA ASP A 110 15.76 1.14 -14.37
C ASP A 110 15.55 -0.04 -13.40
N ALA A 111 16.50 -0.27 -12.48
CA ALA A 111 16.34 -1.24 -11.40
C ALA A 111 15.17 -0.91 -10.46
N ILE A 112 14.92 0.38 -10.20
CA ILE A 112 13.76 0.84 -9.42
C ILE A 112 12.47 0.57 -10.18
N GLU A 113 12.42 0.91 -11.47
CA GLU A 113 11.26 0.64 -12.33
C GLU A 113 10.90 -0.85 -12.33
N HIS A 114 11.89 -1.72 -12.51
CA HIS A 114 11.67 -3.16 -12.50
C HIS A 114 11.16 -3.67 -11.16
N ALA A 115 11.79 -3.28 -10.05
CA ALA A 115 11.38 -3.72 -8.72
C ALA A 115 9.98 -3.24 -8.32
N ILE A 116 9.57 -2.05 -8.80
CA ILE A 116 8.21 -1.54 -8.59
C ILE A 116 7.19 -2.38 -9.35
N GLU A 117 7.49 -2.77 -10.59
CA GLU A 117 6.60 -3.64 -11.37
C GLU A 117 6.48 -5.03 -10.73
N GLU A 118 7.60 -5.64 -10.31
CA GLU A 118 7.59 -6.92 -9.60
C GLU A 118 6.77 -6.86 -8.29
N ALA A 119 6.91 -5.77 -7.52
CA ALA A 119 6.12 -5.55 -6.33
C ALA A 119 4.62 -5.40 -6.64
N ALA A 120 4.27 -4.70 -7.72
CA ALA A 120 2.89 -4.59 -8.17
C ALA A 120 2.32 -5.94 -8.62
N GLU A 121 3.10 -6.77 -9.33
CA GLU A 121 2.72 -8.14 -9.68
C GLU A 121 2.46 -8.99 -8.45
N SER A 122 3.33 -8.92 -7.44
CA SER A 122 3.13 -9.61 -6.16
C SER A 122 1.81 -9.21 -5.49
N VAL A 123 1.47 -7.91 -5.51
CA VAL A 123 0.18 -7.44 -4.97
C VAL A 123 -1.01 -7.94 -5.79
N ARG A 124 -0.89 -7.96 -7.13
CA ARG A 124 -1.94 -8.44 -8.04
C ARG A 124 -2.31 -9.91 -7.81
N GLN A 125 -1.41 -10.73 -7.26
CA GLN A 125 -1.70 -12.12 -6.91
C GLN A 125 -2.85 -12.26 -5.90
N TYR A 126 -3.05 -11.27 -5.01
CA TYR A 126 -4.15 -11.28 -4.04
C TYR A 126 -5.13 -10.11 -4.23
N VAL A 127 -4.78 -9.08 -5.02
CA VAL A 127 -5.64 -7.92 -5.34
C VAL A 127 -5.69 -7.71 -6.86
N PRO A 128 -6.54 -8.44 -7.60
CA PRO A 128 -6.52 -8.39 -9.07
C PRO A 128 -6.75 -6.99 -9.67
N GLY A 129 -7.43 -6.10 -8.96
CA GLY A 129 -7.69 -4.72 -9.41
C GLY A 129 -6.61 -3.70 -9.03
N PHE A 130 -5.45 -4.14 -8.52
CA PHE A 130 -4.30 -3.30 -8.26
C PHE A 130 -3.54 -3.00 -9.56
N ASP A 131 -3.29 -1.72 -9.85
CA ASP A 131 -2.69 -1.32 -11.12
C ASP A 131 -1.80 -0.08 -10.96
N ILE A 132 -0.75 0.03 -11.79
CA ILE A 132 0.13 1.20 -11.81
C ILE A 132 -0.47 2.22 -12.79
N VAL A 133 -0.81 3.40 -12.28
CA VAL A 133 -1.35 4.53 -13.08
C VAL A 133 -0.23 5.41 -13.59
N LEU A 134 0.84 5.54 -12.81
CA LEU A 134 2.04 6.26 -13.16
C LEU A 134 3.22 5.39 -12.74
N SER A 135 3.90 4.82 -13.74
CA SER A 135 5.21 4.17 -13.56
C SER A 135 6.20 5.15 -12.93
N PRO A 136 7.27 4.65 -12.28
CA PRO A 136 8.19 5.54 -11.59
C PRO A 136 8.72 6.65 -12.51
N VAL A 137 8.52 7.90 -12.10
CA VAL A 137 9.09 9.06 -12.78
C VAL A 137 10.04 9.79 -11.84
N LEU A 138 11.17 10.25 -12.38
CA LEU A 138 12.14 11.05 -11.66
C LEU A 138 12.03 12.52 -12.09
N ASP A 139 11.69 13.39 -11.16
CA ASP A 139 11.59 14.83 -11.38
C ASP A 139 12.27 15.59 -10.22
N ALA A 140 13.25 16.43 -10.54
CA ALA A 140 14.01 17.21 -9.55
C ALA A 140 14.51 16.40 -8.31
N GLY A 141 14.94 15.15 -8.53
CA GLY A 141 15.42 14.26 -7.47
C GLY A 141 14.33 13.54 -6.68
N ARG A 142 13.05 13.75 -7.01
CA ARG A 142 11.89 13.08 -6.44
C ARG A 142 11.44 11.93 -7.35
N ILE A 143 11.38 10.74 -6.80
CA ILE A 143 10.74 9.58 -7.43
C ILE A 143 9.25 9.65 -7.13
N THR A 144 8.41 9.56 -8.16
CA THR A 144 6.95 9.54 -8.02
C THR A 144 6.38 8.28 -8.65
N VAL A 145 5.55 7.56 -7.91
CA VAL A 145 4.82 6.38 -8.39
C VAL A 145 3.36 6.52 -8.01
N SER A 146 2.43 6.17 -8.88
CA SER A 146 1.01 6.20 -8.54
C SER A 146 0.32 4.91 -8.91
N VAL A 147 -0.50 4.40 -7.99
CA VAL A 147 -1.27 3.17 -8.16
C VAL A 147 -2.75 3.42 -7.95
N THR A 148 -3.59 2.63 -8.61
CA THR A 148 -5.03 2.58 -8.38
C THR A 148 -5.41 1.21 -7.87
N VAL A 149 -6.50 1.17 -7.08
CA VAL A 149 -7.13 -0.08 -6.70
C VAL A 149 -8.59 -0.03 -7.11
N ARG A 150 -8.97 -0.91 -8.02
CA ARG A 150 -10.37 -1.19 -8.37
C ARG A 150 -10.85 -2.38 -7.54
N GLY A 151 -11.96 -2.21 -6.84
CA GLY A 151 -12.63 -3.32 -6.16
C GLY A 151 -13.22 -4.32 -7.16
N SER A 152 -13.39 -5.55 -6.69
CA SER A 152 -14.04 -6.67 -7.38
C SER A 152 -15.48 -6.39 -7.80
N GLY A 153 -16.17 -5.46 -7.13
CA GLY A 153 -17.56 -5.14 -7.42
C GLY A 153 -18.57 -6.14 -6.84
N HIS A 154 -18.14 -7.08 -5.99
CA HIS A 154 -19.01 -8.15 -5.48
C HIS A 154 -20.09 -7.67 -4.51
N TYR A 155 -19.69 -6.89 -3.50
CA TYR A 155 -20.61 -6.32 -2.50
C TYR A 155 -20.60 -4.79 -2.53
N LEU A 156 -19.41 -4.19 -2.67
CA LEU A 156 -19.23 -2.75 -2.78
C LEU A 156 -18.98 -2.34 -4.24
N PRO A 157 -19.28 -1.09 -4.63
CA PRO A 157 -18.94 -0.58 -5.95
C PRO A 157 -17.44 -0.69 -6.26
N GLN A 158 -17.08 -0.82 -7.54
CA GLN A 158 -15.68 -0.98 -7.97
C GLN A 158 -14.76 0.18 -7.55
N TYR A 159 -15.30 1.36 -7.28
CA TYR A 159 -14.50 2.49 -6.77
C TYR A 159 -14.01 2.29 -5.32
N ALA A 160 -14.62 1.38 -4.55
CA ALA A 160 -14.31 1.12 -3.14
C ALA A 160 -13.07 0.22 -2.95
N GLY A 161 -12.04 0.41 -3.77
CA GLY A 161 -10.79 -0.37 -3.72
C GLY A 161 -10.05 -0.32 -2.39
N ASN A 162 -10.29 0.72 -1.59
CA ASN A 162 -9.75 0.84 -0.24
C ASN A 162 -10.24 -0.24 0.73
N LEU A 163 -11.46 -0.74 0.52
CA LEU A 163 -12.01 -1.84 1.32
C LEU A 163 -11.60 -3.19 0.73
N ASP A 164 -11.58 -3.31 -0.59
CA ASP A 164 -11.14 -4.54 -1.24
C ASP A 164 -9.68 -4.88 -0.95
N ILE A 165 -8.76 -3.91 -1.01
CA ILE A 165 -7.33 -4.19 -0.77
C ILE A 165 -7.07 -4.74 0.63
N ILE A 166 -7.75 -4.20 1.66
CA ILE A 166 -7.54 -4.64 3.04
C ILE A 166 -8.20 -5.99 3.30
N ASN A 167 -9.36 -6.26 2.68
CA ASN A 167 -10.04 -7.56 2.77
C ASN A 167 -9.24 -8.65 2.06
N CYS A 168 -8.74 -8.39 0.86
CA CYS A 168 -7.86 -9.30 0.13
C CYS A 168 -6.58 -9.61 0.93
N ALA A 169 -5.96 -8.60 1.54
CA ALA A 169 -4.81 -8.80 2.40
C ALA A 169 -5.14 -9.66 3.63
N ALA A 170 -6.30 -9.43 4.26
CA ALA A 170 -6.76 -10.25 5.38
C ALA A 170 -6.94 -11.73 4.99
N ILE A 171 -7.54 -11.98 3.83
CA ILE A 171 -7.73 -13.33 3.29
C ILE A 171 -6.37 -13.99 2.99
N ALA A 172 -5.43 -13.27 2.38
CA ALA A 172 -4.08 -13.78 2.10
C ALA A 172 -3.35 -14.19 3.38
N VAL A 173 -3.43 -13.36 4.44
CA VAL A 173 -2.88 -13.71 5.75
C VAL A 173 -3.56 -14.94 6.34
N ALA A 174 -4.89 -15.00 6.32
CA ALA A 174 -5.63 -16.14 6.87
C ALA A 174 -5.31 -17.47 6.15
N LYS A 175 -5.18 -17.45 4.82
CA LYS A 175 -4.78 -18.62 4.01
C LYS A 175 -3.40 -19.12 4.40
N SER A 176 -2.40 -18.24 4.42
CA SER A 176 -1.03 -18.59 4.82
C SER A 176 -0.95 -19.15 6.24
N ARG A 177 -1.75 -18.62 7.17
CA ARG A 177 -1.85 -19.18 8.53
C ARG A 177 -2.44 -20.58 8.56
N HIS A 178 -3.50 -20.81 7.80
CA HIS A 178 -4.13 -22.12 7.72
C HIS A 178 -3.14 -23.17 7.20
N GLU A 179 -2.41 -22.84 6.14
CA GLU A 179 -1.37 -23.72 5.57
C GLU A 179 -0.25 -24.02 6.58
N THR A 180 0.22 -23.00 7.31
CA THR A 180 1.25 -23.17 8.34
C THR A 180 0.80 -24.12 9.45
N PHE A 181 -0.44 -23.96 9.96
CA PHE A 181 -0.98 -24.85 10.99
C PHE A 181 -1.29 -26.25 10.48
N ALA A 182 -1.74 -26.39 9.23
CA ALA A 182 -2.02 -27.70 8.63
C ALA A 182 -0.73 -28.52 8.37
N SER A 183 0.42 -27.85 8.29
CA SER A 183 1.73 -28.48 8.09
C SER A 183 2.48 -28.87 9.37
N GLN A 184 1.93 -28.56 10.55
CA GLN A 184 2.47 -28.91 11.88
C GLN A 184 1.76 -30.12 12.47
#